data_AF-A0A3D0Q9Q9-F1
#
_entry.id   AF-A0A3D0Q9Q9-F1
#
_cell.length_a   1.000
_cell.length_b   1.000
_cell.length_c   1.000
_cell.angle_alpha   90.00
_cell.angle_beta   90.00
_cell.angle_gamma   90.00
#
_symmetry.space_group_name_H-M   'P 1'
#
loop_
_entity.id
_entity.type
_entity.pdbx_description
1 polymer ?
#
loop_
_entity_poly.entity_id
_entity_poly.type
_entity_poly.pdbx_seq_one_letter_code
_entity_poly.pdbx_strand_id
1 'polypeptide(L)'
;FGRLLDPFDGRRAMAEKILRTPLNPEATFDDDPLRIMRAFRFACQLEFTIESSVLEAAKKMAPRLKIVSQERITDEFIKTLSSRRPSLGLRLMDETGVLKVVFPELAHLGGVDQRLDFHHKDVLQHTFRVL
;
A
#
# COMPACT_ATOMS: atom_id res chain seq x y z
N PHE A 1 24.21 -28.91 2.59
CA PHE A 1 24.16 -27.80 1.61
C PHE A 1 22.71 -27.61 1.15
N GLY A 2 22.25 -26.37 0.97
CA GLY A 2 20.93 -26.06 0.43
C GLY A 2 21.05 -25.23 -0.84
N ARG A 3 20.38 -25.65 -1.93
CA ARG A 3 20.31 -24.89 -3.18
C ARG A 3 19.18 -23.87 -3.07
N LEU A 4 19.49 -22.59 -3.25
CA LEU A 4 18.48 -21.55 -3.36
C LEU A 4 17.81 -21.65 -4.74
N LEU A 5 16.49 -21.84 -4.75
CA LEU A 5 15.67 -21.81 -5.96
C LEU A 5 15.00 -20.43 -6.04
N ASP A 6 15.33 -19.66 -7.08
CA ASP A 6 14.79 -18.31 -7.31
C ASP A 6 14.26 -18.17 -8.74
N PRO A 7 13.06 -18.68 -9.03
CA PRO A 7 12.48 -18.68 -10.38
C PRO A 7 11.93 -17.31 -10.81
N PHE A 8 11.83 -16.32 -9.92
CA PHE A 8 11.22 -15.01 -10.18
C PHE A 8 12.18 -13.84 -9.92
N ASP A 9 13.49 -14.10 -9.90
CA ASP A 9 14.54 -13.11 -9.64
C ASP A 9 14.34 -12.29 -8.35
N GLY A 10 13.80 -12.92 -7.30
CA GLY A 10 13.56 -12.30 -6.00
C GLY A 10 14.84 -11.73 -5.38
N ARG A 11 16.00 -12.36 -5.60
CA ARG A 11 17.30 -11.82 -5.17
C ARG A 11 17.62 -10.48 -5.81
N ARG A 12 17.32 -10.35 -7.11
CA ARG A 12 17.54 -9.09 -7.83
C ARG A 12 16.57 -8.03 -7.35
N ALA A 13 15.30 -8.37 -7.17
CA ALA A 13 14.30 -7.45 -6.63
C ALA A 13 14.67 -6.96 -5.22
N MET A 14 15.20 -7.84 -4.35
CA MET A 14 15.71 -7.46 -3.03
C MET A 14 16.93 -6.53 -3.12
N ALA A 15 17.85 -6.77 -4.06
CA ALA A 15 19.00 -5.89 -4.28
C ALA A 15 18.59 -4.51 -4.83
N GLU A 16 17.60 -4.47 -5.72
CA GLU A 16 17.03 -3.24 -6.29
C GLU A 16 16.08 -2.52 -5.31
N LYS A 17 15.71 -3.16 -4.18
CA LYS A 17 14.68 -2.71 -3.22
C LYS A 17 13.33 -2.42 -3.88
N ILE A 18 12.94 -3.28 -4.83
CA ILE A 18 11.68 -3.17 -5.55
C ILE A 18 10.75 -4.30 -5.11
N LEU A 19 9.53 -3.94 -4.75
CA LEU A 19 8.45 -4.89 -4.48
C LEU A 19 7.70 -5.19 -5.78
N ARG A 20 7.77 -6.44 -6.24
CA ARG A 20 7.07 -6.96 -7.42
C ARG A 20 6.22 -8.16 -7.06
N THR A 21 5.16 -8.41 -7.82
CA THR A 21 4.43 -9.68 -7.77
C THR A 21 5.09 -10.69 -8.71
N PRO A 22 5.16 -11.98 -8.34
CA PRO A 22 5.77 -13.01 -9.19
C PRO A 22 4.95 -13.29 -10.47
N LEU A 23 3.65 -13.04 -10.40
CA LEU A 23 2.71 -13.15 -11.52
C LEU A 23 2.08 -11.79 -11.81
N ASN A 24 1.14 -11.76 -12.75
CA ASN A 24 0.33 -10.58 -13.02
C ASN A 24 -0.26 -10.03 -11.71
N PRO A 25 -0.04 -8.73 -11.39
CA PRO A 25 -0.54 -8.14 -10.15
C PRO A 25 -2.05 -8.25 -9.99
N GLU A 26 -2.84 -8.07 -11.06
CA GLU A 26 -4.29 -8.18 -11.01
C GLU A 26 -4.73 -9.59 -10.63
N ALA A 27 -4.15 -10.62 -11.24
CA ALA A 27 -4.43 -12.03 -10.90
C ALA A 27 -4.04 -12.33 -9.44
N THR A 28 -2.89 -11.80 -9.01
CA THR A 28 -2.42 -11.95 -7.63
C THR A 28 -3.40 -11.33 -6.63
N PHE A 29 -4.00 -10.17 -6.94
CA PHE A 29 -4.98 -9.49 -6.11
C PHE A 29 -6.39 -10.09 -6.22
N ASP A 30 -6.71 -10.73 -7.33
CA ASP A 30 -7.99 -11.41 -7.49
C ASP A 30 -8.10 -12.65 -6.59
N ASP A 31 -7.00 -13.40 -6.45
CA ASP A 31 -6.88 -14.54 -5.52
C ASP A 31 -7.09 -14.12 -4.06
N ASP A 32 -6.48 -13.01 -3.64
CA ASP A 32 -6.60 -12.46 -2.28
C ASP A 32 -6.42 -10.94 -2.31
N PRO A 33 -7.53 -10.16 -2.26
CA PRO A 33 -7.45 -8.70 -2.31
C PRO A 33 -6.64 -8.09 -1.16
N LEU A 34 -6.53 -8.78 -0.01
CA LEU A 34 -5.72 -8.30 1.13
C LEU A 34 -4.22 -8.17 0.76
N ARG A 35 -3.76 -8.82 -0.31
CA ARG A 35 -2.39 -8.67 -0.80
C ARG A 35 -2.05 -7.24 -1.21
N ILE A 36 -3.04 -6.41 -1.57
CA ILE A 36 -2.84 -4.98 -1.82
C ILE A 36 -2.34 -4.28 -0.54
N MET A 37 -3.07 -4.46 0.56
CA MET A 37 -2.71 -3.89 1.87
C MET A 37 -1.36 -4.43 2.35
N ARG A 38 -1.10 -5.72 2.15
CA ARG A 38 0.19 -6.35 2.48
C ARG A 38 1.34 -5.77 1.66
N ALA A 39 1.12 -5.44 0.40
CA ALA A 39 2.16 -4.84 -0.44
C ALA A 39 2.57 -3.47 0.12
N PHE A 40 1.60 -2.65 0.53
CA PHE A 40 1.88 -1.37 1.19
C PHE A 40 2.59 -1.58 2.52
N ARG A 41 2.16 -2.53 3.35
CA ARG A 41 2.86 -2.88 4.59
C ARG A 41 4.32 -3.22 4.33
N PHE A 42 4.60 -4.09 3.35
CA PHE A 42 5.98 -4.49 3.04
C PHE A 42 6.81 -3.32 2.52
N ALA A 43 6.25 -2.45 1.70
CA ALA A 43 6.92 -1.22 1.29
C ALA A 43 7.32 -0.37 2.52
N CYS A 44 6.47 -0.27 3.54
CA CYS A 44 6.77 0.49 4.76
C CYS A 44 7.77 -0.20 5.69
N GLN A 45 7.68 -1.52 5.82
CA GLN A 45 8.55 -2.30 6.71
C GLN A 45 9.96 -2.45 6.15
N LEU A 46 10.07 -2.67 4.84
CA LEU A 46 11.34 -2.92 4.15
C LEU A 46 11.91 -1.65 3.50
N GLU A 47 11.12 -0.57 3.44
CA GLU A 47 11.46 0.68 2.75
C GLU A 47 11.75 0.44 1.26
N PHE A 48 10.95 -0.44 0.66
CA PHE A 48 11.03 -0.80 -0.76
C PHE A 48 10.10 0.07 -1.59
N THR A 49 10.48 0.28 -2.84
CA THR A 49 9.63 0.96 -3.83
C THR A 49 8.72 -0.07 -4.48
N ILE A 50 7.43 0.24 -4.62
CA ILE A 50 6.50 -0.65 -5.32
C ILE A 50 6.61 -0.41 -6.82
N GLU A 51 6.66 -1.49 -7.61
CA GLU A 51 6.63 -1.38 -9.06
C GLU A 51 5.32 -0.73 -9.56
N SER A 52 5.41 0.09 -10.61
CA SER A 52 4.27 0.83 -11.15
C SER A 52 3.11 -0.09 -11.58
N SER A 53 3.40 -1.26 -12.14
CA SER A 53 2.40 -2.27 -12.52
C SER A 53 1.54 -2.72 -11.32
N VAL A 54 2.16 -2.86 -10.14
CA VAL A 54 1.52 -3.27 -8.90
C VAL A 54 0.67 -2.13 -8.34
N LEU A 55 1.13 -0.89 -8.45
CA LEU A 55 0.37 0.30 -8.03
C LEU A 55 -0.88 0.52 -8.90
N GLU A 56 -0.76 0.40 -10.22
CA GLU A 56 -1.90 0.53 -11.13
C GLU A 56 -2.93 -0.57 -10.90
N ALA A 57 -2.46 -1.81 -10.71
CA ALA A 57 -3.34 -2.92 -10.36
C ALA A 57 -4.00 -2.72 -8.99
N ALA A 58 -3.28 -2.20 -8.00
CA ALA A 58 -3.83 -1.89 -6.68
C ALA A 58 -4.95 -0.84 -6.77
N LYS A 59 -4.76 0.20 -7.59
CA LYS A 59 -5.78 1.23 -7.84
C LYS A 59 -7.02 0.66 -8.51
N LYS A 60 -6.85 -0.15 -9.56
CA LYS A 60 -7.95 -0.80 -10.30
C LYS A 60 -8.72 -1.80 -9.42
N MET A 61 -7.99 -2.57 -8.61
CA MET A 61 -8.54 -3.64 -7.78
C MET A 61 -8.94 -3.20 -6.38
N ALA A 62 -8.69 -1.93 -6.01
CA ALA A 62 -9.06 -1.38 -4.70
C ALA A 62 -10.53 -1.67 -4.30
N PRO A 63 -11.55 -1.58 -5.19
CA PRO A 63 -12.93 -1.90 -4.84
C PRO A 63 -13.14 -3.35 -4.37
N ARG A 64 -12.27 -4.29 -4.79
CA ARG A 64 -12.35 -5.70 -4.36
C ARG A 64 -12.06 -5.86 -2.88
N LEU A 65 -11.36 -4.92 -2.24
CA LEU A 65 -11.13 -4.95 -0.78
C LEU A 65 -12.44 -4.96 0.02
N LYS A 66 -13.57 -4.50 -0.54
CA LYS A 66 -14.89 -4.56 0.12
C LYS A 66 -15.35 -5.98 0.45
N ILE A 67 -14.83 -7.01 -0.22
CA ILE A 67 -15.20 -8.41 0.06
C ILE A 67 -14.35 -9.03 1.17
N VAL A 68 -13.29 -8.33 1.61
CA VAL A 68 -12.41 -8.78 2.69
C VAL A 68 -13.01 -8.35 4.03
N SER A 69 -12.94 -9.23 5.04
CA SER A 69 -13.40 -8.90 6.39
C SER A 69 -12.69 -7.66 6.94
N GLN A 70 -13.46 -6.75 7.54
CA GLN A 70 -12.95 -5.52 8.16
C GLN A 70 -11.90 -5.80 9.24
N GLU A 71 -12.01 -6.93 9.95
CA GLU A 71 -11.03 -7.36 10.96
C GLU A 71 -9.65 -7.57 10.32
N ARG A 72 -9.59 -8.28 9.18
CA ARG A 72 -8.33 -8.55 8.46
C ARG A 72 -7.73 -7.28 7.88
N ILE A 73 -8.58 -6.39 7.37
CA ILE A 73 -8.17 -5.06 6.89
C ILE A 73 -7.56 -4.25 8.04
N THR A 74 -8.23 -4.22 9.19
CA THR A 74 -7.80 -3.46 10.37
C THR A 74 -6.49 -4.00 10.94
N ASP A 75 -6.35 -5.32 11.06
CA ASP A 75 -5.11 -5.96 11.49
C ASP A 75 -3.94 -5.60 10.55
N GLU A 76 -4.15 -5.64 9.24
CA GLU A 76 -3.14 -5.28 8.24
C GLU A 76 -2.78 -3.79 8.28
N PHE A 77 -3.78 -2.93 8.52
CA PHE A 77 -3.60 -1.49 8.70
C PHE A 77 -2.78 -1.18 9.96
N ILE A 78 -3.11 -1.77 11.11
CA ILE A 78 -2.35 -1.62 12.36
C ILE A 78 -0.90 -2.07 12.16
N LYS A 79 -0.67 -3.20 11.47
CA LYS A 79 0.69 -3.66 11.14
C LYS A 79 1.45 -2.70 10.24
N THR A 80 0.75 -1.98 9.36
CA THR A 80 1.33 -0.93 8.53
C THR A 80 1.70 0.29 9.37
N LEU A 81 0.85 0.69 10.31
CA LEU A 81 1.12 1.79 11.24
C LEU A 81 2.29 1.50 12.19
N SER A 82 2.46 0.24 12.60
CA SER A 82 3.58 -0.21 13.44
C SER A 82 4.89 -0.45 12.67
N SER A 83 4.96 -0.09 11.39
CA SER A 83 6.16 -0.25 10.57
C SER A 83 7.17 0.90 10.79
N ARG A 84 8.35 0.79 10.17
CA ARG A 84 9.39 1.83 10.28
C ARG A 84 9.01 3.16 9.63
N ARG A 85 8.22 3.11 8.55
CA ARG A 85 7.76 4.28 7.79
C ARG A 85 6.27 4.18 7.48
N PRO A 86 5.39 4.34 8.48
CA PRO A 86 3.95 4.21 8.27
C PRO A 86 3.40 5.28 7.32
N SER A 87 4.04 6.45 7.28
CA SER A 87 3.73 7.55 6.36
C SER A 87 3.76 7.15 4.88
N LEU A 88 4.68 6.26 4.49
CA LEU A 88 4.73 5.73 3.13
C LEU A 88 3.47 4.94 2.79
N GLY A 89 3.00 4.10 3.72
CA GLY A 89 1.84 3.23 3.51
C GLY A 89 0.56 4.02 3.41
N LEU A 90 0.39 5.01 4.27
CA LEU A 90 -0.76 5.90 4.23
C LEU A 90 -0.81 6.71 2.94
N ARG A 91 0.34 7.22 2.48
CA ARG A 91 0.45 7.90 1.18
C ARG A 91 0.08 6.98 0.02
N LEU A 92 0.60 5.74 -0.01
CA LEU A 92 0.30 4.77 -1.06
C LEU A 92 -1.19 4.37 -1.06
N MET A 93 -1.79 4.21 0.11
CA MET A 93 -3.23 3.92 0.24
C MET A 93 -4.10 5.08 -0.25
N ASP A 94 -3.68 6.32 -0.04
CA ASP A 94 -4.38 7.50 -0.53
C ASP A 94 -4.24 7.66 -2.05
N GLU A 95 -3.01 7.60 -2.58
CA GLU A 95 -2.72 7.71 -4.02
C GLU A 95 -3.44 6.64 -4.86
N THR A 96 -3.57 5.42 -4.32
CA THR A 96 -4.28 4.31 -4.99
C THR A 96 -5.80 4.33 -4.74
N GLY A 97 -6.30 5.21 -3.88
CA GLY A 97 -7.72 5.26 -3.49
C GLY A 97 -8.17 4.10 -2.60
N VAL A 98 -7.25 3.24 -2.17
CA VAL A 98 -7.52 2.13 -1.24
C VAL A 98 -8.08 2.67 0.08
N LEU A 99 -7.54 3.78 0.59
CA LEU A 99 -7.98 4.40 1.84
C LEU A 99 -9.50 4.70 1.83
N LYS A 100 -10.01 5.20 0.70
CA LYS A 100 -11.44 5.51 0.51
C LYS A 100 -12.34 4.28 0.53
N VAL A 101 -11.80 3.12 0.18
CA VAL A 101 -12.54 1.85 0.16
C VAL A 101 -12.55 1.20 1.54
N VAL A 102 -11.41 1.20 2.24
CA VAL A 102 -11.26 0.45 3.50
C VAL A 102 -11.60 1.24 4.76
N PHE A 103 -11.40 2.56 4.73
CA PHE A 103 -11.63 3.48 5.84
C PHE A 103 -12.18 4.82 5.30
N PRO A 104 -13.43 4.84 4.81
CA PRO A 104 -14.00 6.06 4.24
C PRO A 104 -13.95 7.24 5.20
N GLU A 105 -14.13 7.03 6.51
CA GLU A 105 -14.05 8.08 7.54
C GLU A 105 -12.65 8.69 7.63
N LEU A 106 -11.59 7.89 7.53
CA LEU A 106 -10.21 8.38 7.49
C LEU A 106 -9.92 9.16 6.20
N ALA A 107 -10.49 8.72 5.07
CA ALA A 107 -10.38 9.45 3.82
C ALA A 107 -11.07 10.83 3.88
N HIS A 108 -12.16 10.97 4.66
CA HIS A 108 -12.81 12.26 4.89
C HIS A 108 -11.96 13.21 5.76
N LEU A 109 -11.10 12.70 6.65
CA LEU A 109 -10.16 13.54 7.42
C LEU A 109 -9.08 14.20 6.54
N GLY A 110 -8.66 13.53 5.46
CA GLY A 110 -7.84 14.14 4.41
C GLY A 110 -8.63 15.02 3.44
N GLY A 111 -9.97 14.95 3.50
CA GLY A 111 -10.92 15.62 2.62
C GLY A 111 -11.57 16.88 3.22
N VAL A 112 -11.00 17.48 4.27
CA VAL A 112 -11.35 18.85 4.68
C VAL A 112 -10.82 19.81 3.61
N ASP A 113 -11.60 19.92 2.52
CA ASP A 113 -11.64 20.96 1.50
C ASP A 113 -10.30 21.68 1.21
N GLN A 114 -9.33 20.97 0.62
CA GLN A 114 -8.30 21.66 -0.17
C GLN A 114 -8.88 21.93 -1.56
N ARG A 115 -9.58 23.05 -1.63
CA ARG A 115 -9.98 23.70 -2.88
C ARG A 115 -8.78 23.74 -3.82
N LEU A 116 -9.05 23.42 -5.09
CA LEU A 116 -8.22 23.80 -6.22
C LEU A 116 -7.76 25.24 -6.01
N ASP A 117 -6.45 25.46 -5.92
CA ASP A 117 -5.71 26.71 -6.08
C ASP A 117 -4.72 26.97 -4.94
N PHE A 118 -3.45 26.77 -5.28
CA PHE A 118 -2.21 27.23 -4.63
C PHE A 118 -1.75 26.55 -3.31
N HIS A 119 -0.61 25.85 -3.44
CA HIS A 119 0.53 25.83 -2.50
C HIS A 119 0.34 25.42 -1.02
N HIS A 120 0.97 24.28 -0.70
CA HIS A 120 1.81 24.08 0.50
C HIS A 120 1.19 24.37 1.88
N LYS A 121 0.63 23.32 2.51
CA LYS A 121 1.09 22.66 3.76
C LYS A 121 -0.04 21.77 4.30
N ASP A 122 0.02 20.50 3.90
CA ASP A 122 -0.97 19.48 4.25
C ASP A 122 -0.94 19.11 5.74
N VAL A 123 -2.10 19.17 6.40
CA VAL A 123 -2.27 18.68 7.78
C VAL A 123 -2.07 17.16 7.83
N LEU A 124 -2.46 16.44 6.77
CA LEU A 124 -2.24 15.00 6.60
C LEU A 124 -0.74 14.67 6.52
N GLN A 125 0.02 15.43 5.72
CA GLN A 125 1.48 15.32 5.64
C GLN A 125 2.15 15.70 6.96
N HIS A 126 1.57 16.62 7.74
CA HIS A 126 2.07 16.94 9.08
C HIS A 126 1.85 15.77 10.05
N THR A 127 0.65 15.17 10.07
CA THR A 127 0.37 13.93 10.84
C THR A 127 1.29 12.78 10.41
N PHE A 128 1.55 12.64 9.10
CA PHE A 128 2.47 11.63 8.58
C PHE A 128 3.95 11.92 8.88
N ARG A 129 4.32 13.18 9.11
CA ARG A 129 5.71 13.57 9.41
C ARG A 129 6.04 13.46 10.91
N VAL A 130 5.01 13.50 11.77
CA VAL A 130 5.17 13.41 13.23
C VAL A 130 5.14 11.95 13.74
N LEU A 131 4.69 11.01 12.90
CA LEU A 131 4.77 9.55 13.11
C LEU A 131 6.03 8.96 12.46
#